data_AF-A0A961S402-F1
#
_entry.id   AF-A0A961S402-F1
#
_cell.length_a   1.000
_cell.length_b   1.000
_cell.length_c   1.000
_cell.angle_alpha   90.00
_cell.angle_beta   90.00
_cell.angle_gamma   90.00
#
_symmetry.space_group_name_H-M   'P 1'
#
loop_
_entity.id
_entity.type
_entity.pdbx_description
1 polymer ?
#
loop_
_entity_poly.entity_id
_entity_poly.type
_entity_poly.pdbx_seq_one_letter_code
_entity_poly.pdbx_strand_id
1 'polypeptide(L)'
;MAGAGSIVKEGGGLRNELRQARIAEGAHYEAALQLRDAKTIRLQLLKDDLAEAAAAGGDLFDLALVPGEPPKLWIDLVTSVVMEPEPSIYRLQQDR
;
A
#
# COMPACT_ATOMS: atom_id res chain seq x y z
N MET A 1 1.86 -33.87 47.67
CA MET A 1 2.08 -34.40 46.32
C MET A 1 1.58 -33.35 45.33
N ALA A 2 2.50 -32.59 44.74
CA ALA A 2 2.20 -31.48 43.83
C ALA A 2 2.95 -31.74 42.51
N GLY A 3 2.27 -31.52 41.37
CA GLY A 3 2.94 -31.52 40.06
C GLY A 3 2.21 -32.34 38.99
N ALA A 4 1.01 -31.90 38.59
CA ALA A 4 0.39 -32.35 37.32
C ALA A 4 -0.37 -31.25 36.58
N GLY A 5 -0.53 -30.05 37.16
CA GLY A 5 -1.34 -28.96 36.59
C GLY A 5 -0.62 -27.98 35.67
N SER A 6 0.72 -28.03 35.58
CA SER A 6 1.49 -26.95 34.93
C SER A 6 1.72 -27.15 33.42
N ILE A 7 1.77 -28.40 32.94
CA ILE A 7 2.11 -28.72 31.54
C ILE A 7 0.96 -28.48 30.53
N VAL A 8 -0.30 -28.50 30.99
CA VAL A 8 -1.48 -28.33 30.11
C VAL A 8 -1.74 -26.84 29.80
N LYS A 9 -1.31 -25.93 30.68
CA LYS A 9 -1.48 -24.47 30.49
C LYS A 9 -0.56 -23.90 29.41
N GLU A 10 0.66 -24.40 29.28
CA GLU A 10 1.64 -23.88 28.31
C GLU A 10 1.32 -24.24 26.85
N GLY A 11 0.83 -25.46 26.60
CA GLY A 11 0.43 -25.89 25.25
C GLY A 11 -0.83 -25.18 24.72
N GLY A 12 -1.75 -24.79 25.62
CA GLY A 12 -2.91 -23.96 25.29
C GLY A 12 -2.55 -22.48 25.12
N GLY A 13 -1.61 -21.98 25.94
CA GLY A 13 -1.06 -20.63 25.85
C GLY A 13 -0.36 -20.38 24.50
N LEU A 14 0.61 -21.22 24.14
CA LEU A 14 1.36 -21.09 22.89
C LEU A 14 0.44 -21.19 21.65
N ARG A 15 -0.53 -22.11 21.65
CA ARG A 15 -1.50 -22.23 20.55
C ARG A 15 -2.37 -20.98 20.42
N ASN A 16 -2.80 -20.42 21.55
CA ASN A 16 -3.57 -19.19 21.56
C ASN A 16 -2.73 -17.98 21.12
N GLU A 17 -1.49 -17.87 21.59
CA GLU A 17 -0.54 -16.83 21.18
C GLU A 17 -0.25 -16.89 19.67
N LEU A 18 0.03 -18.09 19.13
CA LEU A 18 0.21 -18.29 17.69
C LEU A 18 -1.05 -17.93 16.90
N ARG A 19 -2.25 -18.22 17.43
CA ARG A 19 -3.51 -17.82 16.80
C ARG A 19 -3.66 -16.30 16.78
N GLN A 20 -3.37 -15.63 17.90
CA GLN A 20 -3.45 -14.17 17.98
C GLN A 20 -2.41 -13.49 17.07
N ALA A 21 -1.20 -14.01 17.02
CA ALA A 21 -0.15 -13.52 16.12
C ALA A 21 -0.59 -13.58 14.65
N ARG A 22 -1.20 -14.69 14.21
CA ARG A 22 -1.73 -14.83 12.84
C ARG A 22 -2.88 -13.86 12.55
N ILE A 23 -3.76 -13.60 13.53
CA ILE A 23 -4.84 -12.63 13.37
C ILE A 23 -4.28 -11.21 13.24
N ALA A 24 -3.33 -10.85 14.09
CA ALA A 24 -2.67 -9.54 14.04
C ALA A 24 -1.94 -9.35 12.70
N GLU A 25 -1.20 -10.35 12.25
CA GLU A 25 -0.53 -10.35 10.95
C GLU A 25 -1.54 -10.17 9.80
N GLY A 26 -2.67 -10.87 9.83
CA GLY A 26 -3.75 -10.68 8.86
C GLY A 26 -4.31 -9.25 8.85
N ALA A 27 -4.57 -8.67 10.02
CA ALA A 27 -5.05 -7.29 10.14
C ALA A 27 -4.04 -6.27 9.60
N HIS A 28 -2.74 -6.50 9.81
CA HIS A 28 -1.68 -5.67 9.23
C HIS A 28 -1.66 -5.74 7.69
N TYR A 29 -1.80 -6.93 7.11
CA TYR A 29 -1.88 -7.09 5.66
C TYR A 29 -3.13 -6.43 5.08
N GLU A 30 -4.28 -6.57 5.73
CA GLU A 30 -5.52 -5.93 5.29
C GLU A 30 -5.40 -4.40 5.30
N ALA A 31 -4.85 -3.82 6.37
CA ALA A 31 -4.60 -2.39 6.45
C ALA A 31 -3.64 -1.90 5.35
N ALA A 32 -2.59 -2.67 5.06
CA ALA A 32 -1.66 -2.35 3.97
C ALA A 32 -2.34 -2.37 2.59
N LEU A 33 -3.20 -3.36 2.34
CA LEU A 33 -3.99 -3.43 1.10
C LEU A 33 -4.93 -2.23 0.96
N GLN A 34 -5.65 -1.87 2.02
CA GLN A 34 -6.53 -0.71 2.02
C GLN A 34 -5.76 0.60 1.74
N LEU A 35 -4.56 0.75 2.33
CA LEU A 35 -3.70 1.90 2.07
C LEU A 35 -3.26 1.96 0.61
N ARG A 36 -2.85 0.82 0.05
CA ARG A 36 -2.45 0.72 -1.37
C ARG A 36 -3.62 1.05 -2.31
N ASP A 37 -4.81 0.56 -2.01
CA ASP A 37 -6.01 0.82 -2.81
C ASP A 37 -6.39 2.30 -2.74
N ALA A 38 -6.34 2.91 -1.55
CA ALA A 38 -6.55 4.35 -1.37
C ALA A 38 -5.54 5.19 -2.16
N LYS A 39 -4.25 4.82 -2.14
CA LYS A 39 -3.20 5.48 -2.93
C LYS A 39 -3.46 5.35 -4.44
N THR A 40 -3.90 4.18 -4.88
CA THR A 40 -4.22 3.92 -6.30
C THR A 40 -5.38 4.80 -6.77
N ILE A 41 -6.46 4.90 -5.99
CA ILE A 41 -7.61 5.78 -6.29
C ILE A 41 -7.16 7.23 -6.40
N ARG A 42 -6.29 7.68 -5.49
CA ARG A 42 -5.83 9.06 -5.47
C ARG A 42 -4.90 9.39 -6.65
N LEU A 43 -4.03 8.46 -7.05
CA LEU A 43 -3.23 8.60 -8.27
C LEU A 43 -4.11 8.56 -9.54
N GLN A 44 -5.19 7.79 -9.54
CA GLN A 44 -6.15 7.80 -10.64
C GLN A 44 -6.81 9.18 -10.80
N LEU A 45 -7.25 9.79 -9.68
CA LEU A 45 -7.79 11.15 -9.72
C LEU A 45 -6.78 12.16 -10.27
N LEU A 46 -5.52 12.08 -9.83
CA LEU A 46 -4.46 12.93 -10.36
C LEU A 46 -4.22 12.70 -11.86
N LYS A 47 -4.29 11.45 -12.32
CA LYS A 47 -4.18 11.12 -13.75
C LYS A 47 -5.29 11.79 -14.56
N ASP A 48 -6.52 11.74 -14.07
CA ASP A 48 -7.67 12.31 -14.77
C ASP A 48 -7.54 13.85 -14.87
N ASP A 49 -7.13 14.52 -13.78
CA ASP A 49 -6.86 15.97 -13.77
C ASP A 49 -5.74 16.35 -14.74
N LEU A 50 -4.65 15.57 -14.78
CA LEU A 50 -3.52 15.81 -15.69
C LEU A 50 -3.89 15.57 -17.15
N ALA A 51 -4.73 14.57 -17.44
CA ALA A 51 -5.19 14.29 -18.79
C ALA A 51 -6.00 15.47 -19.36
N GLU A 52 -6.86 16.09 -18.55
CA GLU A 52 -7.61 17.29 -18.95
C GLU A 52 -6.66 18.46 -19.25
N ALA A 53 -5.66 18.70 -18.39
CA ALA A 53 -4.66 19.74 -18.60
C ALA A 53 -3.79 19.47 -19.85
N ALA A 54 -3.41 18.21 -20.10
CA ALA A 54 -2.60 17.81 -21.25
C ALA A 54 -3.34 18.01 -22.58
N ALA A 55 -4.63 17.72 -22.61
CA ALA A 55 -5.48 17.93 -23.80
C ALA A 55 -5.54 19.41 -24.21
N ALA A 56 -5.51 20.33 -23.24
CA ALA A 56 -5.42 21.77 -23.50
C ALA A 56 -4.04 22.21 -24.00
N GLY A 57 -2.98 21.47 -23.66
CA GLY A 57 -1.57 21.81 -23.92
C GLY A 57 -0.94 21.16 -25.15
N GLY A 58 -1.64 20.29 -25.87
CA GLY A 58 -1.12 19.64 -27.10
C GLY A 58 -0.54 18.24 -26.93
N ASP A 59 -1.00 17.48 -25.92
CA ASP A 59 -0.82 16.02 -25.78
C ASP A 59 0.64 15.54 -25.65
N LEU A 60 1.34 16.07 -24.64
CA LEU A 60 2.77 15.80 -24.38
C LEU A 60 3.05 14.70 -23.34
N PHE A 61 2.02 14.07 -22.76
CA PHE A 61 2.19 13.16 -21.63
C PHE A 61 1.60 11.77 -21.90
N ASP A 62 2.43 10.75 -21.80
CA ASP A 62 2.02 9.35 -21.84
C ASP A 62 1.61 8.87 -20.44
N LEU A 63 0.45 9.32 -19.96
CA LEU A 63 -0.01 9.06 -18.59
C LEU A 63 -0.40 7.59 -18.36
N ALA A 64 0.39 6.86 -17.57
CA ALA A 64 0.15 5.45 -17.25
C ALA A 64 0.16 5.18 -15.74
N LEU A 65 -0.99 4.74 -15.19
CA LEU A 65 -1.08 4.26 -13.81
C LEU A 65 -0.70 2.78 -13.75
N VAL A 66 0.36 2.47 -13.00
CA VAL A 66 0.88 1.11 -12.82
C VAL A 66 0.64 0.66 -11.37
N PRO A 67 -0.06 -0.47 -11.15
CA PRO A 67 -0.24 -1.02 -9.81
C PRO A 67 1.09 -1.53 -9.25
N GLY A 68 1.28 -1.43 -7.94
CA GLY A 68 2.51 -1.86 -7.27
C GLY A 68 2.52 -1.48 -5.79
N GLU A 69 3.67 -1.69 -5.13
CA GLU A 69 3.92 -1.22 -3.76
C GLU A 69 5.23 -0.39 -3.73
N PRO A 70 5.15 0.95 -3.76
CA PRO A 70 3.94 1.76 -3.91
C PRO A 70 3.43 1.79 -5.37
N PRO A 71 2.14 2.07 -5.61
CA PRO A 71 1.62 2.33 -6.95
C PRO A 71 2.27 3.58 -7.56
N LYS A 72 2.42 3.60 -8.89
CA LYS A 72 3.13 4.68 -9.61
C LYS A 72 2.27 5.22 -10.76
N LEU A 73 2.21 6.54 -10.90
CA LEU A 73 1.68 7.21 -12.08
C LEU A 73 2.85 7.70 -12.93
N TRP A 74 3.10 7.05 -14.06
CA TRP A 74 4.08 7.52 -15.04
C TRP A 74 3.52 8.68 -15.84
N ILE A 75 4.35 9.70 -16.05
CA ILE A 75 4.00 10.87 -16.88
C ILE A 75 4.78 10.92 -18.19
N ASP A 76 5.92 10.24 -18.22
CA ASP A 76 6.73 9.96 -19.40
C ASP A 76 7.51 8.65 -19.18
N LEU A 77 8.48 8.33 -20.04
CA LEU A 77 9.27 7.10 -19.99
C LEU A 77 10.19 6.96 -18.76
N VAL A 78 10.56 8.06 -18.10
CA VAL A 78 11.55 8.09 -17.01
C VAL A 78 11.03 8.75 -15.74
N THR A 79 9.91 9.47 -15.81
CA THR A 79 9.35 10.26 -14.73
C THR A 79 8.03 9.67 -14.25
N SER A 80 7.91 9.49 -12.93
CA SER A 80 6.69 9.00 -12.29
C SER A 80 6.36 9.77 -11.01
N VAL A 81 5.08 9.76 -10.64
CA VAL A 81 4.56 10.30 -9.40
C VAL A 81 4.16 9.12 -8.50
N VAL A 82 4.57 9.19 -7.23
CA VAL A 82 4.17 8.27 -6.17
C VAL A 82 3.56 9.03 -5.01
N MET A 83 2.81 8.34 -4.16
CA MET A 83 2.36 8.91 -2.89
C MET A 83 3.32 8.59 -1.76
N GLU A 84 3.63 9.61 -0.95
CA GLU A 84 4.36 9.43 0.30
C GLU A 84 3.62 8.48 1.27
N PRO A 85 4.33 8.00 2.31
CA PRO A 85 3.67 7.38 3.46
C PRO A 85 2.65 8.33 4.12
N GLU A 86 2.95 9.63 4.15
CA GLU A 86 2.03 10.66 4.65
C GLU A 86 0.91 10.90 3.63
N PRO A 87 -0.37 10.71 4.02
CA PRO A 87 -1.49 10.90 3.12
C PRO A 87 -1.53 12.34 2.62
N SER A 88 -1.74 12.50 1.31
CA SER A 88 -1.89 13.77 0.56
C SER A 88 -0.63 14.34 -0.10
N ILE A 89 0.56 13.81 0.17
CA ILE A 89 1.78 14.28 -0.48
C ILE A 89 2.09 13.42 -1.71
N TYR A 90 2.16 14.06 -2.87
CA TYR A 90 2.69 13.46 -4.09
C TYR A 90 4.19 13.76 -4.20
N ARG A 91 4.98 12.77 -4.60
CA ARG A 91 6.40 12.92 -4.90
C ARG A 91 6.65 12.58 -6.36
N LEU A 92 7.27 13.52 -7.09
CA LEU A 92 7.82 13.27 -8.42
C LEU A 92 9.17 12.55 -8.29
N GLN A 93 9.37 11.52 -9.10
CA GLN A 93 10.58 10.72 -9.17
C GLN A 93 11.00 10.57 -10.63
N GLN A 94 12.31 10.63 -10.88
CA GLN A 94 12.87 10.40 -12.21
C GLN A 94 13.96 9.32 -12.09
N ASP A 95 13.89 8.30 -12.93
CA ASP A 95 14.95 7.30 -13.05
C ASP A 95 16.12 7.94 -13.79
N ARG A 96 17.30 7.99 -13.18
CA ARG A 96 18.48 8.71 -13.70
C ARG A 96 19.64 7.75 -13.92
#